data_AF-A0A1B8EYA4-F1
#
_entry.id   AF-A0A1B8EYA4-F1
#
_cell.length_a   1.000
_cell.length_b   1.000
_cell.length_c   1.000
_cell.angle_alpha   90.00
_cell.angle_beta   90.00
_cell.angle_gamma   90.00
#
_symmetry.space_group_name_H-M   'P 1'
#
loop_
_entity.id
_entity.type
_entity.pdbx_description
1 polymer ?
#
loop_
_entity_poly.entity_id
_entity_poly.type
_entity_poly.pdbx_seq_one_letter_code
_entity_poly.pdbx_strand_id
1 'polypeptide(L)'
;MEETLCISNNIPVQTLRSPPSELLRSSLEQILQTLPPKESYDDEQACGFFMGYTGLAFLLFQISALHPGLEILGHDLIYWAKRYMEGKRSGIECFTVGKEQGCGLLNERLCFQALQACLSKEHSDVLAFLSDMPAVLGPYSTEQGDPYETELLYGRTGVLYLLRMLRHWIPASASSLEGPIAQLAGKIMDTDSDGKGNWEWNGDRRYGPPHGDIGIITQLVLTLPSLAPKLSAKVEELLSLQGPDGNWPSSRDMMEVKKGWERVQYCHGAPGFVCALQTLRLFYPELFDRIDQAIARGRETTWSRGLLKKEPNLCHGILGNAFAFPIGPKREHFLALCTPDAIEKAKELDPTVFREAAYGVEVMVALQYVPSAAWTWAVCDMPVPPMLMFNDV
;
A
#
# COMPACT_ATOMS: atom_id res chain seq x y z
N MET A 1 23.39 14.50 -19.14
CA MET A 1 23.11 14.53 -17.69
C MET A 1 22.21 13.36 -17.41
N GLU A 2 22.58 12.47 -16.48
CA GLU A 2 21.63 11.45 -16.00
C GLU A 2 20.42 12.17 -15.40
N GLU A 3 19.23 11.80 -15.84
CA GLU A 3 17.99 12.40 -15.36
C GLU A 3 17.78 11.96 -13.91
N THR A 4 17.96 12.88 -12.97
CA THR A 4 17.74 12.62 -11.54
C THR A 4 16.26 12.39 -11.28
N LEU A 5 15.92 11.27 -10.61
CA LEU A 5 14.56 10.89 -10.22
C LEU A 5 13.97 11.79 -9.11
N CYS A 6 14.81 12.59 -8.46
CA CYS A 6 14.45 13.47 -7.35
C CYS A 6 14.76 14.95 -7.63
N ILE A 7 13.99 15.81 -6.99
CA ILE A 7 14.21 17.24 -6.80
C ILE A 7 15.26 17.41 -5.70
N SER A 8 16.20 18.34 -5.90
CA SER A 8 17.22 18.62 -4.88
C SER A 8 16.59 19.24 -3.63
N ASN A 9 16.86 18.67 -2.46
CA ASN A 9 16.38 19.21 -1.17
C ASN A 9 17.29 20.32 -0.61
N ASN A 10 17.65 21.29 -1.44
CA ASN A 10 18.45 22.47 -1.07
C ASN A 10 17.59 23.71 -0.80
N ILE A 11 16.27 23.55 -0.79
CA ILE A 11 15.32 24.62 -0.51
C ILE A 11 15.15 24.82 1.01
N PRO A 12 14.79 26.04 1.47
CA PRO A 12 14.48 26.26 2.87
C PRO A 12 13.39 25.29 3.37
N VAL A 13 13.51 24.87 4.62
CA VAL A 13 12.46 24.07 5.29
C VAL A 13 11.13 24.81 5.18
N GLN A 14 10.10 24.07 4.79
CA GLN A 14 8.75 24.58 4.57
C GLN A 14 7.87 24.07 5.70
N THR A 15 6.87 24.86 6.06
CA THR A 15 5.84 24.48 7.04
C THR A 15 4.51 24.43 6.33
N LEU A 16 3.70 23.42 6.67
CA LEU A 16 2.36 23.28 6.14
C LEU A 16 1.48 24.40 6.69
N ARG A 17 0.99 25.28 5.81
CA ARG A 17 0.22 26.48 6.20
C ARG A 17 -1.26 26.19 6.38
N SER A 18 -1.83 25.39 5.49
CA SER A 18 -3.24 25.02 5.53
C SER A 18 -3.47 23.89 6.53
N PRO A 19 -4.52 23.94 7.36
CA PRO A 19 -4.87 22.84 8.24
C PRO A 19 -5.10 21.54 7.43
N PRO A 20 -4.56 20.39 7.88
CA PRO A 20 -4.81 19.11 7.22
C PRO A 20 -6.29 18.79 7.02
N SER A 21 -7.16 19.19 7.95
CA SER A 21 -8.61 18.99 7.84
C SER A 21 -9.26 19.73 6.65
N GLU A 22 -8.79 20.94 6.33
CA GLU A 22 -9.26 21.70 5.16
C GLU A 22 -8.76 21.06 3.86
N LEU A 23 -7.49 20.65 3.84
CA LEU A 23 -6.89 19.94 2.71
C LEU A 23 -7.57 18.58 2.46
N LEU A 24 -7.92 17.86 3.53
CA LEU A 24 -8.68 16.61 3.47
C LEU A 24 -10.04 16.85 2.83
N ARG A 25 -10.82 17.82 3.32
CA ARG A 25 -12.14 18.15 2.78
C ARG A 25 -12.07 18.50 1.29
N SER A 26 -11.16 19.39 0.91
CA SER A 26 -10.96 19.79 -0.48
C SER A 26 -10.56 18.60 -1.36
N SER A 27 -9.67 17.73 -0.87
CA SER A 27 -9.25 16.53 -1.62
C SER A 27 -10.41 15.56 -1.82
N LEU A 28 -11.24 15.33 -0.79
CA LEU A 28 -12.43 14.47 -0.88
C LEU A 28 -13.49 15.04 -1.84
N GLU A 29 -13.75 16.34 -1.81
CA GLU A 29 -14.64 17.01 -2.77
C GLU A 29 -14.11 16.84 -4.20
N GLN A 30 -12.81 17.02 -4.41
CA GLN A 30 -12.18 16.86 -5.71
C GLN A 30 -12.27 15.41 -6.22
N ILE A 31 -12.09 14.39 -5.36
CA ILE A 31 -12.31 12.97 -5.74
C ILE A 31 -13.71 12.77 -6.30
N LEU A 32 -14.74 13.28 -5.61
CA LEU A 32 -16.13 13.10 -6.05
C LEU A 32 -16.45 13.87 -7.34
N GLN A 33 -15.74 14.97 -7.61
CA GLN A 33 -15.91 15.75 -8.84
C GLN A 33 -15.21 15.11 -10.04
N THR A 34 -13.98 14.61 -9.87
CA THR A 34 -13.15 14.12 -10.98
C THR A 34 -13.30 12.61 -11.21
N LEU A 35 -13.65 11.86 -10.17
CA LEU A 35 -13.78 10.40 -10.17
C LEU A 35 -15.13 9.96 -9.59
N PRO A 36 -16.28 10.50 -10.04
CA PRO A 36 -17.58 10.25 -9.41
C PRO A 36 -17.98 8.76 -9.42
N PRO A 37 -18.84 8.31 -8.48
CA PRO A 37 -19.50 7.02 -8.59
C PRO A 37 -20.23 6.86 -9.93
N LYS A 38 -20.19 5.66 -10.51
CA LYS A 38 -20.76 5.34 -11.83
C LYS A 38 -21.79 4.22 -11.73
N GLU A 39 -22.70 4.14 -12.71
CA GLU A 39 -23.66 3.04 -12.80
C GLU A 39 -23.01 1.70 -13.17
N SER A 40 -21.87 1.74 -13.87
CA SER A 40 -21.07 0.57 -14.22
C SER A 40 -19.58 0.90 -14.35
N TYR A 41 -18.75 -0.11 -14.15
CA TYR A 41 -17.29 -0.09 -14.26
C TYR A 41 -16.82 -1.22 -15.17
N ASP A 42 -15.97 -0.89 -16.13
CA ASP A 42 -15.29 -1.84 -17.02
C ASP A 42 -14.10 -2.54 -16.32
N ASP A 43 -13.47 -3.51 -16.98
CA ASP A 43 -12.35 -4.30 -16.42
C ASP A 43 -11.15 -3.43 -16.01
N GLU A 44 -10.94 -2.30 -16.68
CA GLU A 44 -9.88 -1.35 -16.33
C GLU A 44 -10.21 -0.61 -15.02
N GLN A 45 -11.46 -0.17 -14.85
CA GLN A 45 -11.95 0.55 -13.66
C GLN A 45 -12.23 -0.38 -12.48
N ALA A 46 -12.48 -1.65 -12.73
CA ALA A 46 -12.76 -2.70 -11.76
C ALA A 46 -11.48 -3.52 -11.50
N CYS A 47 -10.48 -2.88 -10.90
CA CYS A 47 -9.13 -3.44 -10.68
C CYS A 47 -8.70 -3.35 -9.21
N GLY A 48 -9.51 -3.89 -8.31
CA GLY A 48 -9.20 -4.08 -6.91
C GLY A 48 -9.04 -2.77 -6.13
N PHE A 49 -8.35 -2.86 -4.99
CA PHE A 49 -8.09 -1.71 -4.14
C PHE A 49 -7.00 -0.80 -4.71
N PHE A 50 -5.97 -1.36 -5.34
CA PHE A 50 -4.79 -0.58 -5.71
C PHE A 50 -5.00 0.29 -6.95
N MET A 51 -5.84 -0.14 -7.90
CA MET A 51 -6.04 0.54 -9.19
C MET A 51 -7.50 0.94 -9.41
N GLY A 52 -8.46 0.09 -9.02
CA GLY A 52 -9.87 0.29 -9.32
C GLY A 52 -10.64 1.31 -8.46
N TYR A 53 -11.88 1.56 -8.86
CA TYR A 53 -12.84 2.40 -8.13
C TYR A 53 -13.27 1.77 -6.79
N THR A 54 -13.14 0.46 -6.65
CA THR A 54 -13.27 -0.23 -5.36
C THR A 54 -12.23 0.26 -4.34
N GLY A 55 -11.04 0.66 -4.81
CA GLY A 55 -10.04 1.37 -4.01
C GLY A 55 -10.48 2.73 -3.48
N LEU A 56 -11.24 3.50 -4.26
CA LEU A 56 -11.83 4.76 -3.79
C LEU A 56 -12.89 4.53 -2.72
N ALA A 57 -13.74 3.50 -2.91
CA ALA A 57 -14.71 3.11 -1.89
C ALA A 57 -14.01 2.70 -0.58
N PHE A 58 -12.91 1.93 -0.70
CA PHE A 58 -12.10 1.51 0.45
C PHE A 58 -11.44 2.70 1.17
N LEU A 59 -10.87 3.65 0.41
CA LEU A 59 -10.32 4.89 0.95
C LEU A 59 -11.35 5.67 1.78
N LEU A 60 -12.54 5.89 1.22
CA LEU A 60 -13.62 6.59 1.89
C LEU A 60 -14.10 5.85 3.15
N PHE A 61 -14.21 4.53 3.07
CA PHE A 61 -14.53 3.67 4.20
C PHE A 61 -13.50 3.82 5.34
N GLN A 62 -12.21 3.74 5.03
CA GLN A 62 -11.16 3.88 6.05
C GLN A 62 -11.14 5.29 6.66
N ILE A 63 -11.23 6.35 5.85
CA ILE A 63 -11.28 7.73 6.34
C ILE A 63 -12.52 7.96 7.22
N SER A 64 -13.66 7.34 6.89
CA SER A 64 -14.89 7.47 7.69
C SER A 64 -14.72 7.00 9.14
N ALA A 65 -13.89 5.96 9.35
CA ALA A 65 -13.63 5.42 10.68
C ALA A 65 -12.65 6.30 11.45
N LEU A 66 -11.70 6.94 10.76
CA LEU A 66 -10.74 7.87 11.35
C LEU A 66 -11.36 9.24 11.69
N HIS A 67 -12.34 9.68 10.90
CA HIS A 67 -12.99 10.99 10.99
C HIS A 67 -14.52 10.83 11.04
N PRO A 68 -15.06 10.27 12.15
CA PRO A 68 -16.50 10.05 12.28
C PRO A 68 -17.27 11.37 12.22
N GLY A 69 -18.34 11.42 11.42
CA GLY A 69 -19.16 12.61 11.22
C GLY A 69 -18.61 13.61 10.19
N LEU A 70 -17.49 13.31 9.52
CA LEU A 70 -17.05 14.10 8.37
C LEU A 70 -18.03 13.93 7.21
N GLU A 71 -18.64 15.05 6.80
CA GLU A 71 -19.55 15.12 5.65
C GLU A 71 -18.90 15.86 4.50
N ILE A 72 -19.16 15.36 3.29
CA ILE A 72 -18.73 15.95 2.02
C ILE A 72 -19.96 16.01 1.11
N LEU A 73 -20.23 17.18 0.53
CA LEU A 73 -21.41 17.41 -0.33
C LEU A 73 -22.73 16.95 0.32
N GLY A 74 -22.88 17.14 1.64
CA GLY A 74 -24.10 16.85 2.40
C GLY A 74 -24.31 15.38 2.79
N HIS A 75 -23.30 14.52 2.62
CA HIS A 75 -23.36 13.12 3.01
C HIS A 75 -22.10 12.66 3.73
N ASP A 76 -22.22 11.68 4.62
CA ASP A 76 -21.07 11.03 5.25
C ASP A 76 -20.27 10.18 4.24
N LEU A 77 -19.05 9.79 4.62
CA LEU A 77 -18.16 9.04 3.74
C LEU A 77 -18.58 7.58 3.53
N ILE A 78 -19.38 6.98 4.43
CA ILE A 78 -19.92 5.63 4.26
C ILE A 78 -20.98 5.62 3.14
N TYR A 79 -21.81 6.66 3.07
CA TYR A 79 -22.75 6.87 1.97
C TYR A 79 -21.99 6.87 0.64
N TRP A 80 -20.96 7.70 0.51
CA TRP A 80 -20.18 7.77 -0.73
C TRP A 80 -19.48 6.45 -1.06
N ALA A 81 -18.89 5.77 -0.06
CA ALA A 81 -18.32 4.44 -0.24
C ALA A 81 -19.35 3.45 -0.82
N LYS A 82 -20.59 3.44 -0.29
CA LYS A 82 -21.68 2.61 -0.82
C LYS A 82 -22.06 2.98 -2.25
N ARG A 83 -22.09 4.28 -2.61
CA ARG A 83 -22.37 4.71 -4.00
C ARG A 83 -21.36 4.15 -5.01
N TYR A 84 -20.08 4.08 -4.67
CA TYR A 84 -19.07 3.41 -5.52
C TYR A 84 -19.27 1.89 -5.63
N MET A 85 -19.83 1.28 -4.60
CA MET A 85 -20.10 -0.17 -4.55
C MET A 85 -21.40 -0.56 -5.29
N GLU A 86 -22.33 0.38 -5.53
CA GLU A 86 -23.58 0.14 -6.27
C GLU A 86 -23.36 -0.10 -7.78
N GLY A 87 -22.29 0.45 -8.36
CA GLY A 87 -22.03 0.35 -9.79
C GLY A 87 -21.77 -1.10 -10.23
N LYS A 88 -22.38 -1.52 -11.34
CA LYS A 88 -22.19 -2.88 -11.88
C LYS A 88 -20.74 -3.07 -12.32
N ARG A 89 -20.13 -4.20 -11.96
CA ARG A 89 -18.85 -4.61 -12.56
C ARG A 89 -19.17 -5.34 -13.87
N SER A 90 -18.93 -4.66 -14.99
CA SER A 90 -19.26 -5.12 -16.34
C SER A 90 -17.99 -5.54 -17.08
N GLY A 91 -17.88 -6.82 -17.39
CA GLY A 91 -16.64 -7.45 -17.84
C GLY A 91 -16.41 -8.67 -16.97
N ILE A 92 -16.63 -9.87 -17.52
CA ILE A 92 -16.62 -11.12 -16.75
C ILE A 92 -15.18 -11.53 -16.39
N GLU A 93 -14.18 -11.01 -17.10
CA GLU A 93 -12.78 -11.42 -16.95
C GLU A 93 -12.17 -10.90 -15.64
N CYS A 94 -12.41 -9.64 -15.24
CA CYS A 94 -11.84 -9.08 -14.00
C CYS A 94 -12.47 -9.62 -12.71
N PHE A 95 -13.71 -10.13 -12.76
CA PHE A 95 -14.46 -10.60 -11.59
C PHE A 95 -14.27 -12.11 -11.34
N THR A 96 -13.06 -12.60 -11.58
CA THR A 96 -12.66 -13.99 -11.34
C THR A 96 -11.36 -14.04 -10.54
N VAL A 97 -11.13 -15.16 -9.85
CA VAL A 97 -9.84 -15.46 -9.24
C VAL A 97 -9.14 -16.45 -10.17
N GLY A 98 -8.02 -16.02 -10.76
CA GLY A 98 -7.34 -16.75 -11.81
C GLY A 98 -5.90 -16.29 -12.03
N LYS A 99 -5.16 -17.01 -12.88
CA LYS A 99 -3.73 -16.78 -13.11
C LYS A 99 -3.42 -15.38 -13.65
N GLU A 100 -4.31 -14.83 -14.50
CA GLU A 100 -4.09 -13.53 -15.14
C GLU A 100 -4.43 -12.36 -14.20
N GLN A 101 -5.46 -12.52 -13.36
CA GLN A 101 -5.96 -11.50 -12.44
C GLN A 101 -5.27 -11.56 -11.07
N GLY A 102 -4.58 -12.67 -10.77
CA GLY A 102 -4.02 -12.93 -9.45
C GLY A 102 -5.10 -13.08 -8.37
N CYS A 103 -4.68 -13.03 -7.12
CA CYS A 103 -5.55 -13.05 -5.94
C CYS A 103 -5.25 -11.92 -4.93
N GLY A 104 -4.30 -11.04 -5.22
CA GLY A 104 -3.92 -9.96 -4.31
C GLY A 104 -4.84 -8.74 -4.33
N LEU A 105 -4.31 -7.59 -3.92
CA LEU A 105 -5.06 -6.33 -3.85
C LEU A 105 -5.45 -5.70 -5.19
N LEU A 106 -5.04 -6.30 -6.31
CA LEU A 106 -5.52 -5.98 -7.66
C LEU A 106 -6.70 -6.84 -8.10
N ASN A 107 -7.02 -7.92 -7.38
CA ASN A 107 -8.15 -8.76 -7.71
C ASN A 107 -9.46 -8.08 -7.29
N GLU A 108 -10.27 -7.66 -8.26
CA GLU A 108 -11.51 -6.93 -8.03
C GLU A 108 -12.52 -7.74 -7.22
N ARG A 109 -12.73 -9.01 -7.56
CA ARG A 109 -13.73 -9.85 -6.88
C ARG A 109 -13.46 -9.94 -5.38
N LEU A 110 -12.22 -10.26 -5.01
CA LEU A 110 -11.82 -10.41 -3.61
C LEU A 110 -11.89 -9.08 -2.86
N CYS A 111 -11.39 -8.00 -3.46
CA CYS A 111 -11.45 -6.66 -2.87
C CYS A 111 -12.90 -6.17 -2.68
N PHE A 112 -13.74 -6.34 -3.71
CA PHE A 112 -15.14 -5.93 -3.70
C PHE A 112 -15.93 -6.69 -2.63
N GLN A 113 -15.83 -8.01 -2.59
CA GLN A 113 -16.52 -8.83 -1.60
C GLN A 113 -16.06 -8.52 -0.18
N ALA A 114 -14.75 -8.32 0.02
CA ALA A 114 -14.23 -8.01 1.35
C ALA A 114 -14.75 -6.65 1.84
N LEU A 115 -14.74 -5.62 0.99
CA LEU A 115 -15.30 -4.31 1.34
C LEU A 115 -16.82 -4.35 1.52
N GLN A 116 -17.54 -5.10 0.67
CA GLN A 116 -18.99 -5.31 0.81
C GLN A 116 -19.33 -5.90 2.18
N ALA A 117 -18.59 -6.94 2.62
CA ALA A 117 -18.76 -7.51 3.95
C ALA A 117 -18.43 -6.50 5.06
N CYS A 118 -17.38 -5.68 4.90
CA CYS A 118 -17.04 -4.64 5.85
C CYS A 118 -18.12 -3.54 5.97
N LEU A 119 -18.82 -3.22 4.88
CA LEU A 119 -19.90 -2.23 4.83
C LEU A 119 -21.24 -2.77 5.36
N SER A 120 -21.56 -4.03 5.05
CA SER A 120 -22.81 -4.68 5.50
C SER A 120 -22.71 -5.17 6.94
N LYS A 121 -21.52 -5.57 7.38
CA LYS A 121 -21.25 -6.29 8.65
C LYS A 121 -21.93 -7.66 8.73
N GLU A 122 -22.46 -8.18 7.63
CA GLU A 122 -23.19 -9.44 7.60
C GLU A 122 -22.25 -10.64 7.48
N HIS A 123 -22.53 -11.69 8.27
CA HIS A 123 -21.73 -12.92 8.23
C HIS A 123 -21.84 -13.63 6.87
N SER A 124 -22.99 -13.53 6.19
CA SER A 124 -23.20 -14.12 4.87
C SER A 124 -22.23 -13.57 3.82
N ASP A 125 -21.88 -12.28 3.90
CA ASP A 125 -20.94 -11.66 2.96
C ASP A 125 -19.49 -12.12 3.24
N VAL A 126 -19.17 -12.38 4.51
CA VAL A 126 -17.90 -13.04 4.87
C VAL A 126 -17.84 -14.46 4.30
N LEU A 127 -18.93 -15.23 4.39
CA LEU A 127 -19.00 -16.56 3.79
C LEU A 127 -18.89 -16.51 2.26
N ALA A 128 -19.46 -15.48 1.61
CA ALA A 128 -19.30 -15.27 0.18
C ALA A 128 -17.83 -15.05 -0.20
N PHE A 129 -17.10 -14.19 0.52
CA PHE A 129 -15.65 -14.03 0.35
C PHE A 129 -14.90 -15.35 0.58
N LEU A 130 -15.21 -16.06 1.66
CA LEU A 130 -14.55 -17.32 2.01
C LEU A 130 -14.79 -18.43 0.99
N SER A 131 -15.84 -18.33 0.16
CA SER A 131 -16.11 -19.31 -0.90
C SER A 131 -15.03 -19.34 -1.98
N ASP A 132 -14.22 -18.28 -2.12
CA ASP A 132 -13.13 -18.20 -3.08
C ASP A 132 -11.80 -18.77 -2.51
N MET A 133 -11.72 -19.04 -1.20
CA MET A 133 -10.50 -19.54 -0.55
C MET A 133 -9.97 -20.88 -1.10
N PRO A 134 -10.80 -21.88 -1.44
CA PRO A 134 -10.30 -23.10 -2.06
C PRO A 134 -9.52 -22.82 -3.36
N ALA A 135 -9.99 -21.85 -4.16
CA ALA A 135 -9.33 -21.47 -5.41
C ALA A 135 -8.00 -20.74 -5.18
N VAL A 136 -7.81 -20.08 -4.03
CA VAL A 136 -6.57 -19.41 -3.62
C VAL A 136 -5.57 -20.36 -2.96
N LEU A 137 -6.06 -21.34 -2.19
CA LEU A 137 -5.22 -22.28 -1.42
C LEU A 137 -4.73 -23.47 -2.25
N GLY A 138 -5.53 -23.92 -3.21
CA GLY A 138 -5.31 -25.16 -3.95
C GLY A 138 -6.00 -26.37 -3.29
N PRO A 139 -5.56 -27.60 -3.57
CA PRO A 139 -4.27 -27.97 -4.17
C PRO A 139 -4.18 -27.70 -5.68
N TYR A 140 -2.96 -27.50 -6.19
CA TYR A 140 -2.64 -27.52 -7.62
C TYR A 140 -1.71 -28.69 -7.91
N SER A 141 -1.87 -29.30 -9.09
CA SER A 141 -0.99 -30.39 -9.49
C SER A 141 0.43 -29.89 -9.75
N THR A 142 1.41 -30.76 -9.57
CA THR A 142 2.81 -30.48 -9.90
C THR A 142 3.01 -30.14 -11.38
N GLU A 143 2.17 -30.68 -12.27
CA GLU A 143 2.22 -30.42 -13.71
C GLU A 143 1.73 -29.03 -14.09
N GLN A 144 0.67 -28.55 -13.42
CA GLN A 144 0.12 -27.20 -13.65
C GLN A 144 0.92 -26.11 -12.94
N GLY A 145 1.63 -26.48 -11.87
CA GLY A 145 2.29 -25.53 -10.97
C GLY A 145 1.29 -24.73 -10.14
N ASP A 146 1.78 -24.06 -9.10
CA ASP A 146 0.98 -23.11 -8.36
C ASP A 146 0.82 -21.82 -9.19
N PRO A 147 -0.40 -21.41 -9.57
CA PRO A 147 -0.59 -20.30 -10.51
C PRO A 147 -0.56 -18.92 -9.82
N TYR A 148 -0.51 -18.87 -8.48
CA TYR A 148 -0.60 -17.60 -7.75
C TYR A 148 0.74 -17.16 -7.20
N GLU A 149 1.01 -15.88 -7.42
CA GLU A 149 2.09 -15.15 -6.77
C GLU A 149 1.92 -15.11 -5.25
N THR A 150 2.99 -14.73 -4.55
CA THR A 150 2.96 -14.63 -3.09
C THR A 150 2.79 -13.20 -2.60
N GLU A 151 3.22 -12.21 -3.37
CA GLU A 151 3.30 -10.81 -2.92
C GLU A 151 1.94 -10.12 -2.72
N LEU A 152 1.95 -8.82 -2.35
CA LEU A 152 0.76 -8.14 -1.85
C LEU A 152 -0.25 -7.82 -2.96
N LEU A 153 0.20 -7.43 -4.15
CA LEU A 153 -0.68 -6.85 -5.18
C LEU A 153 -1.38 -7.91 -6.03
N TYR A 154 -0.65 -8.94 -6.46
CA TYR A 154 -1.15 -10.05 -7.27
C TYR A 154 -1.29 -11.36 -6.47
N GLY A 155 -0.64 -11.47 -5.32
CA GLY A 155 -0.49 -12.73 -4.61
C GLY A 155 -1.28 -12.92 -3.33
N ARG A 156 -1.01 -14.07 -2.70
CA ARG A 156 -1.70 -14.54 -1.47
C ARG A 156 -1.54 -13.62 -0.27
N THR A 157 -0.47 -12.83 -0.21
CA THR A 157 -0.27 -11.85 0.86
C THR A 157 -1.36 -10.77 0.82
N GLY A 158 -1.87 -10.40 -0.35
CA GLY A 158 -3.03 -9.51 -0.47
C GLY A 158 -4.30 -10.12 0.13
N VAL A 159 -4.56 -11.41 -0.11
CA VAL A 159 -5.68 -12.12 0.53
C VAL A 159 -5.53 -12.17 2.05
N LEU A 160 -4.30 -12.33 2.55
CA LEU A 160 -4.03 -12.33 3.98
C LEU A 160 -4.36 -10.96 4.61
N TYR A 161 -4.02 -9.86 3.92
CA TYR A 161 -4.44 -8.51 4.29
C TYR A 161 -5.97 -8.40 4.33
N LEU A 162 -6.68 -8.88 3.30
CA LEU A 162 -8.15 -8.84 3.24
C LEU A 162 -8.81 -9.65 4.37
N LEU A 163 -8.29 -10.83 4.69
CA LEU A 163 -8.76 -11.64 5.82
C LEU A 163 -8.54 -10.93 7.16
N ARG A 164 -7.39 -10.28 7.35
CA ARG A 164 -7.11 -9.46 8.53
C ARG A 164 -8.08 -8.27 8.64
N MET A 165 -8.38 -7.62 7.51
CA MET A 165 -9.39 -6.56 7.40
C MET A 165 -10.78 -7.04 7.81
N LEU A 166 -11.23 -8.18 7.29
CA LEU A 166 -12.52 -8.77 7.66
C LEU A 166 -12.57 -9.09 9.16
N ARG A 167 -11.49 -9.65 9.71
CA ARG A 167 -11.39 -9.98 11.14
C ARG A 167 -11.46 -8.73 12.03
N HIS A 168 -10.80 -7.64 11.62
CA HIS A 168 -10.85 -6.36 12.32
C HIS A 168 -12.26 -5.76 12.29
N TRP A 169 -12.83 -5.63 11.10
CA TRP A 169 -14.05 -4.84 10.89
C TRP A 169 -15.34 -5.60 11.18
N ILE A 170 -15.27 -6.93 11.29
CA ILE A 170 -16.44 -7.80 11.52
C ILE A 170 -16.08 -8.83 12.62
N PRO A 171 -15.84 -8.38 13.87
CA PRO A 171 -15.37 -9.26 14.94
C PRO A 171 -16.30 -10.43 15.24
N ALA A 172 -17.60 -10.28 14.96
CA ALA A 172 -18.58 -11.36 15.08
C ALA A 172 -18.31 -12.56 14.15
N SER A 173 -17.54 -12.35 13.07
CA SER A 173 -17.18 -13.39 12.08
C SER A 173 -15.77 -13.96 12.30
N ALA A 174 -15.03 -13.49 13.32
CA ALA A 174 -13.62 -13.83 13.51
C ALA A 174 -13.36 -15.35 13.57
N SER A 175 -14.22 -16.12 14.24
CA SER A 175 -14.06 -17.58 14.35
C SER A 175 -14.03 -18.30 13.01
N SER A 176 -14.80 -17.82 12.02
CA SER A 176 -14.84 -18.41 10.67
C SER A 176 -13.61 -18.04 9.83
N LEU A 177 -12.85 -17.02 10.25
CA LEU A 177 -11.66 -16.52 9.54
C LEU A 177 -10.37 -17.19 10.02
N GLU A 178 -10.30 -17.69 11.26
CA GLU A 178 -9.08 -18.23 11.84
C GLU A 178 -8.51 -19.43 11.07
N GLY A 179 -9.38 -20.35 10.62
CA GLY A 179 -8.97 -21.49 9.80
C GLY A 179 -8.36 -21.06 8.45
N PRO A 180 -9.09 -20.29 7.63
CA PRO A 180 -8.57 -19.72 6.38
C PRO A 180 -7.27 -18.90 6.56
N ILE A 181 -7.17 -18.08 7.60
CA ILE A 181 -5.97 -17.30 7.92
C ILE A 181 -4.77 -18.22 8.16
N ALA A 182 -4.93 -19.23 9.01
CA ALA A 182 -3.85 -20.15 9.34
C ALA A 182 -3.39 -20.96 8.12
N GLN A 183 -4.32 -21.43 7.29
CA GLN A 183 -4.01 -22.18 6.06
C GLN A 183 -3.27 -21.31 5.05
N LEU A 184 -3.74 -20.07 4.83
CA LEU A 184 -3.12 -19.15 3.87
C LEU A 184 -1.72 -18.71 4.34
N ALA A 185 -1.56 -18.40 5.62
CA ALA A 185 -0.26 -18.07 6.19
C ALA A 185 0.72 -19.25 6.09
N GLY A 186 0.26 -20.48 6.36
CA GLY A 186 1.06 -21.69 6.13
C GLY A 186 1.51 -21.81 4.67
N LYS A 187 0.58 -21.64 3.72
CA LYS A 187 0.87 -21.67 2.28
C LYS A 187 1.92 -20.64 1.85
N ILE A 188 1.85 -19.42 2.39
CA ILE A 188 2.85 -18.36 2.14
C ILE A 188 4.21 -18.75 2.74
N MET A 189 4.24 -19.26 3.97
CA MET A 189 5.47 -19.69 4.65
C MET A 189 6.15 -20.89 3.97
N ASP A 190 5.37 -21.80 3.39
CA ASP A 190 5.85 -22.98 2.68
C ASP A 190 6.31 -22.67 1.24
N THR A 191 6.14 -21.42 0.78
CA THR A 191 6.58 -21.03 -0.57
C THR A 191 8.09 -20.98 -0.63
N ASP A 192 8.64 -21.66 -1.64
CA ASP A 192 10.06 -21.71 -1.93
C ASP A 192 10.28 -21.50 -3.44
N SER A 193 10.24 -20.23 -3.86
CA SER A 193 10.32 -19.87 -5.28
C SER A 193 11.68 -20.19 -5.90
N ASP A 194 12.77 -20.14 -5.13
CA ASP A 194 14.15 -20.26 -5.61
C ASP A 194 14.91 -21.49 -5.07
N GLY A 195 14.23 -22.39 -4.35
CA GLY A 195 14.83 -23.55 -3.69
C GLY A 195 15.61 -23.23 -2.42
N LYS A 196 15.54 -21.99 -1.92
CA LYS A 196 16.25 -21.49 -0.72
C LYS A 196 15.30 -20.89 0.32
N GLY A 197 14.00 -21.11 0.16
CA GLY A 197 12.92 -20.59 0.99
C GLY A 197 12.63 -19.11 0.76
N ASN A 198 12.93 -18.54 -0.40
CA ASN A 198 12.62 -17.15 -0.72
C ASN A 198 11.35 -17.00 -1.55
N TRP A 199 10.77 -15.79 -1.49
CA TRP A 199 9.66 -15.40 -2.34
C TRP A 199 10.19 -14.63 -3.55
N GLU A 200 9.75 -15.02 -4.74
CA GLU A 200 10.03 -14.27 -5.97
C GLU A 200 8.73 -13.72 -6.56
N TRP A 201 8.89 -12.64 -7.33
CA TRP A 201 7.83 -12.09 -8.17
C TRP A 201 8.45 -11.77 -9.53
N ASN A 202 7.83 -12.29 -10.60
CA ASN A 202 8.36 -12.21 -11.97
C ASN A 202 9.82 -12.69 -12.08
N GLY A 203 10.16 -13.77 -11.37
CA GLY A 203 11.48 -14.43 -11.43
C GLY A 203 12.62 -13.69 -10.71
N ASP A 204 12.32 -12.65 -9.92
CA ASP A 204 13.30 -11.92 -9.14
C ASP A 204 12.81 -11.75 -7.68
N ARG A 205 13.75 -11.84 -6.73
CA ARG A 205 13.46 -11.64 -5.31
C ARG A 205 13.38 -10.14 -5.04
N ARG A 206 12.17 -9.64 -4.83
CA ARG A 206 11.91 -8.23 -4.51
C ARG A 206 11.99 -7.99 -3.02
N TYR A 207 12.31 -6.76 -2.63
CA TYR A 207 12.51 -6.43 -1.21
C TYR A 207 11.50 -5.43 -0.64
N GLY A 208 10.91 -4.57 -1.47
CA GLY A 208 10.00 -3.51 -1.01
C GLY A 208 8.58 -3.99 -0.66
N PRO A 209 7.75 -3.13 -0.03
CA PRO A 209 6.44 -3.52 0.51
C PRO A 209 5.42 -4.13 -0.48
N PRO A 210 5.23 -3.63 -1.71
CA PRO A 210 4.18 -4.19 -2.57
C PRO A 210 4.52 -5.59 -3.09
N HIS A 211 5.76 -5.81 -3.49
CA HIS A 211 6.15 -7.02 -4.23
C HIS A 211 7.11 -7.94 -3.49
N GLY A 212 7.62 -7.54 -2.33
CA GLY A 212 8.82 -8.12 -1.74
C GLY A 212 8.72 -8.55 -0.30
N ASP A 213 9.82 -9.13 0.17
CA ASP A 213 9.94 -9.81 1.46
C ASP A 213 9.43 -8.96 2.64
N ILE A 214 9.79 -7.67 2.70
CA ILE A 214 9.38 -6.83 3.84
C ILE A 214 7.86 -6.69 3.92
N GLY A 215 7.19 -6.67 2.76
CA GLY A 215 5.74 -6.60 2.68
C GLY A 215 5.07 -7.88 3.14
N ILE A 216 5.57 -9.02 2.63
CA ILE A 216 5.10 -10.36 2.99
C ILE A 216 5.26 -10.60 4.50
N ILE A 217 6.45 -10.30 5.05
CA ILE A 217 6.73 -10.41 6.49
C ILE A 217 5.78 -9.53 7.30
N THR A 218 5.57 -8.28 6.87
CA THR A 218 4.69 -7.35 7.60
C THR A 218 3.26 -7.89 7.68
N GLN A 219 2.70 -8.39 6.59
CA GLN A 219 1.33 -8.94 6.62
C GLN A 219 1.24 -10.23 7.42
N LEU A 220 2.23 -11.12 7.34
CA LEU A 220 2.28 -12.34 8.16
C LEU A 220 2.31 -12.01 9.65
N VAL A 221 3.16 -11.08 10.07
CA VAL A 221 3.32 -10.70 11.47
C VAL A 221 2.11 -9.92 12.00
N LEU A 222 1.56 -8.98 11.24
CA LEU A 222 0.34 -8.25 11.63
C LEU A 222 -0.87 -9.18 11.75
N THR A 223 -0.94 -10.23 10.92
CA THR A 223 -2.07 -11.17 10.94
C THR A 223 -1.88 -12.26 12.01
N LEU A 224 -0.67 -12.79 12.14
CA LEU A 224 -0.31 -13.85 13.08
C LEU A 224 1.01 -13.51 13.78
N PRO A 225 0.97 -12.71 14.86
CA PRO A 225 2.17 -12.29 15.60
C PRO A 225 3.09 -13.44 16.04
N SER A 226 2.52 -14.64 16.26
CA SER A 226 3.27 -15.86 16.59
C SER A 226 4.25 -16.31 15.49
N LEU A 227 4.17 -15.77 14.28
CA LEU A 227 5.12 -16.05 13.20
C LEU A 227 6.40 -15.21 13.28
N ALA A 228 6.42 -14.11 14.05
CA ALA A 228 7.58 -13.22 14.11
C ALA A 228 8.89 -13.96 14.47
N PRO A 229 8.96 -14.83 15.51
CA PRO A 229 10.20 -15.55 15.79
C PRO A 229 10.71 -16.42 14.64
N LYS A 230 9.80 -16.97 13.81
CA LYS A 230 10.16 -17.79 12.63
C LYS A 230 10.71 -16.96 11.47
N LEU A 231 10.41 -15.66 11.44
CA LEU A 231 10.80 -14.72 10.39
C LEU A 231 11.99 -13.84 10.78
N SER A 232 12.49 -13.93 12.03
CA SER A 232 13.62 -13.13 12.53
C SER A 232 14.83 -13.17 11.60
N ALA A 233 15.24 -14.36 11.15
CA ALA A 233 16.39 -14.51 10.26
C ALA A 233 16.21 -13.76 8.92
N LYS A 234 14.99 -13.75 8.36
CA LYS A 234 14.69 -12.98 7.14
C LYS A 234 14.71 -11.48 7.41
N VAL A 235 14.19 -11.02 8.56
CA VAL A 235 14.28 -9.60 8.95
C VAL A 235 15.74 -9.17 9.13
N GLU A 236 16.56 -9.99 9.77
CA GLU A 236 17.99 -9.72 9.94
C GLU A 236 18.75 -9.66 8.61
N GLU A 237 18.41 -10.54 7.67
CA GLU A 237 18.93 -10.49 6.30
C GLU A 237 18.57 -9.15 5.65
N LEU A 238 17.29 -8.75 5.67
CA LEU A 238 16.82 -7.49 5.11
C LEU A 238 17.48 -6.26 5.75
N LEU A 239 17.72 -6.28 7.06
CA LEU A 239 18.48 -5.23 7.76
C LEU A 239 19.93 -5.18 7.27
N SER A 240 20.53 -6.34 7.01
CA SER A 240 21.91 -6.47 6.54
C SER A 240 22.07 -6.08 5.07
N LEU A 241 20.99 -6.09 4.30
CA LEU A 241 21.00 -5.55 2.94
C LEU A 241 21.30 -4.04 2.98
N GLN A 242 20.77 -3.26 3.94
CA GLN A 242 20.83 -1.79 3.93
C GLN A 242 22.19 -1.21 3.51
N GLY A 243 22.24 -0.59 2.33
CA GLY A 243 23.44 -0.10 1.68
C GLY A 243 24.08 1.05 2.47
N PRO A 244 25.34 1.43 2.19
CA PRO A 244 26.07 2.44 2.95
C PRO A 244 25.39 3.82 2.96
N ASP A 245 24.61 4.15 1.91
CA ASP A 245 23.84 5.38 1.77
C ASP A 245 22.52 5.39 2.57
N GLY A 246 22.21 4.31 3.30
CA GLY A 246 21.01 4.14 4.11
C GLY A 246 19.77 3.65 3.35
N ASN A 247 19.89 3.41 2.03
CA ASN A 247 18.77 2.95 1.22
C ASN A 247 18.55 1.43 1.32
N TRP A 248 17.54 0.89 0.60
CA TRP A 248 17.36 -0.54 0.26
C TRP A 248 17.43 -0.83 -1.25
N PRO A 249 17.93 -2.00 -1.70
CA PRO A 249 17.89 -2.35 -3.11
C PRO A 249 16.44 -2.70 -3.45
N SER A 250 16.02 -2.52 -4.70
CA SER A 250 14.66 -2.90 -5.10
C SER A 250 14.49 -4.42 -5.14
N SER A 251 15.55 -5.14 -5.51
CA SER A 251 15.55 -6.58 -5.72
C SER A 251 16.96 -7.16 -5.75
N ARG A 252 17.06 -8.50 -5.80
CA ARG A 252 18.33 -9.23 -5.84
C ARG A 252 19.19 -8.81 -7.03
N ASP A 253 18.61 -8.74 -8.23
CA ASP A 253 19.35 -8.37 -9.44
C ASP A 253 19.89 -6.94 -9.39
N MET A 254 19.24 -6.05 -8.64
CA MET A 254 19.66 -4.66 -8.47
C MET A 254 20.76 -4.47 -7.41
N MET A 255 21.15 -5.52 -6.70
CA MET A 255 22.29 -5.47 -5.77
C MET A 255 23.64 -5.36 -6.50
N GLU A 256 23.74 -5.88 -7.73
CA GLU A 256 24.99 -5.91 -8.51
C GLU A 256 25.26 -4.62 -9.30
N VAL A 257 24.27 -3.74 -9.42
CA VAL A 257 24.38 -2.52 -10.22
C VAL A 257 25.15 -1.44 -9.45
N LYS A 258 26.35 -1.10 -9.94
CA LYS A 258 27.30 -0.12 -9.34
C LYS A 258 26.81 1.33 -9.23
N LYS A 259 25.54 1.63 -9.54
CA LYS A 259 24.99 3.00 -9.56
C LYS A 259 24.37 3.48 -8.25
N GLY A 260 24.47 2.69 -7.18
CA GLY A 260 23.80 3.01 -5.93
C GLY A 260 22.29 2.78 -6.07
N TRP A 261 21.59 2.86 -4.94
CA TRP A 261 20.25 2.34 -4.85
C TRP A 261 19.30 3.45 -5.32
N GLU A 262 18.97 3.44 -6.62
CA GLU A 262 18.45 4.60 -7.33
C GLU A 262 17.07 5.07 -6.85
N ARG A 263 16.22 4.14 -6.39
CA ARG A 263 14.83 4.45 -6.00
C ARG A 263 14.73 4.70 -4.50
N VAL A 264 14.11 5.82 -4.13
CA VAL A 264 13.79 6.22 -2.76
C VAL A 264 12.28 6.46 -2.70
N GLN A 265 11.54 5.35 -2.72
CA GLN A 265 10.08 5.30 -2.85
C GLN A 265 9.50 4.38 -1.79
N TYR A 266 8.20 4.50 -1.51
CA TYR A 266 7.52 3.51 -0.67
C TYR A 266 7.59 2.12 -1.28
N CYS A 267 7.34 1.97 -2.59
CA CYS A 267 7.41 0.65 -3.23
C CYS A 267 8.83 0.07 -3.36
N HIS A 268 9.85 0.93 -3.46
CA HIS A 268 11.25 0.52 -3.65
C HIS A 268 12.19 1.48 -2.91
N GLY A 269 12.82 0.99 -1.84
CA GLY A 269 13.85 1.70 -1.09
C GLY A 269 13.44 2.13 0.33
N ALA A 270 14.20 3.08 0.86
CA ALA A 270 14.19 3.49 2.27
C ALA A 270 12.80 3.87 2.80
N PRO A 271 11.96 4.67 2.12
CA PRO A 271 10.67 5.06 2.67
C PRO A 271 9.78 3.87 3.03
N GLY A 272 9.68 2.88 2.13
CA GLY A 272 8.90 1.66 2.36
C GLY A 272 9.44 0.80 3.50
N PHE A 273 10.76 0.63 3.52
CA PHE A 273 11.43 -0.09 4.60
C PHE A 273 11.24 0.59 5.95
N VAL A 274 11.35 1.92 6.02
CA VAL A 274 11.11 2.66 7.27
C VAL A 274 9.68 2.44 7.76
N CYS A 275 8.66 2.58 6.90
CA CYS A 275 7.26 2.35 7.27
C CYS A 275 7.02 0.92 7.79
N ALA A 276 7.57 -0.09 7.10
CA ALA A 276 7.42 -1.47 7.50
C ALA A 276 8.19 -1.79 8.79
N LEU A 277 9.42 -1.31 8.93
CA LEU A 277 10.25 -1.51 10.13
C LEU A 277 9.66 -0.83 11.36
N GLN A 278 9.05 0.36 11.22
CA GLN A 278 8.31 0.99 12.32
C GLN A 278 7.16 0.11 12.81
N THR A 279 6.47 -0.55 11.88
CA THR A 279 5.35 -1.47 12.17
C THR A 279 5.85 -2.75 12.82
N LEU A 280 6.91 -3.34 12.26
CA LEU A 280 7.48 -4.61 12.71
C LEU A 280 8.25 -4.49 14.02
N ARG A 281 8.76 -3.28 14.35
CA ARG A 281 9.67 -3.04 15.47
C ARG A 281 9.24 -3.81 16.71
N LEU A 282 8.00 -3.62 17.18
CA LEU A 282 7.45 -4.18 18.41
C LEU A 282 7.45 -5.72 18.48
N PHE A 283 7.52 -6.41 17.34
CA PHE A 283 7.50 -7.86 17.25
C PHE A 283 8.90 -8.49 17.31
N TYR A 284 9.96 -7.69 17.25
CA TYR A 284 11.36 -8.13 17.27
C TYR A 284 12.18 -7.38 18.35
N PRO A 285 11.88 -7.57 19.65
CA PRO A 285 12.58 -6.91 20.75
C PRO A 285 14.10 -7.13 20.74
N GLU A 286 14.55 -8.29 20.29
CA GLU A 286 15.97 -8.64 20.12
C GLU A 286 16.66 -7.86 18.98
N LEU A 287 15.89 -7.26 18.06
CA LEU A 287 16.40 -6.48 16.94
C LEU A 287 16.15 -4.96 17.07
N PHE A 288 15.58 -4.47 18.19
CA PHE A 288 15.20 -3.06 18.35
C PHE A 288 16.31 -2.08 17.95
N ASP A 289 17.53 -2.25 18.47
CA ASP A 289 18.64 -1.34 18.19
C ASP A 289 19.03 -1.33 16.70
N ARG A 290 19.05 -2.52 16.07
CA ARG A 290 19.35 -2.65 14.63
C ARG A 290 18.25 -2.03 13.78
N ILE A 291 16.98 -2.25 14.15
CA ILE A 291 15.81 -1.67 13.49
C ILE A 291 15.83 -0.14 13.61
N ASP A 292 16.10 0.40 14.81
CA ASP A 292 16.15 1.84 15.05
C ASP A 292 17.28 2.51 14.28
N GLN A 293 18.46 1.89 14.24
CA GLN A 293 19.58 2.36 13.44
C GLN A 293 19.23 2.35 11.94
N ALA A 294 18.62 1.27 11.46
CA ALA A 294 18.21 1.16 10.06
C ALA A 294 17.17 2.22 9.69
N ILE A 295 16.17 2.45 10.55
CA ILE A 295 15.16 3.50 10.40
C ILE A 295 15.81 4.89 10.35
N ALA A 296 16.74 5.19 11.26
CA ALA A 296 17.43 6.47 11.30
C ALA A 296 18.20 6.75 9.99
N ARG A 297 18.95 5.76 9.50
CA ARG A 297 19.67 5.86 8.24
C ARG A 297 18.73 6.02 7.03
N GLY A 298 17.65 5.24 6.99
CA GLY A 298 16.63 5.34 5.95
C GLY A 298 15.96 6.71 5.91
N ARG A 299 15.73 7.33 7.07
CA ARG A 299 15.20 8.72 7.15
C ARG A 299 16.17 9.75 6.58
N GLU A 300 17.47 9.62 6.80
CA GLU A 300 18.45 10.53 6.19
C GLU A 300 18.53 10.37 4.66
N THR A 301 18.41 9.13 4.17
CA THR A 301 18.26 8.88 2.73
C THR A 301 16.98 9.50 2.17
N THR A 302 15.84 9.31 2.84
CA THR A 302 14.57 9.91 2.44
C THR A 302 14.65 11.42 2.47
N TRP A 303 15.32 12.02 3.46
CA TRP A 303 15.48 13.47 3.53
C TRP A 303 16.27 14.02 2.35
N SER A 304 17.36 13.35 1.98
CA SER A 304 18.25 13.81 0.89
C SER A 304 17.68 13.57 -0.51
N ARG A 305 16.95 12.48 -0.73
CA ARG A 305 16.55 12.01 -2.08
C ARG A 305 15.06 11.66 -2.24
N GLY A 306 14.25 11.83 -1.20
CA GLY A 306 12.83 11.46 -1.18
C GLY A 306 11.88 12.50 -1.76
N LEU A 307 12.36 13.70 -2.13
CA LEU A 307 11.57 14.66 -2.90
C LEU A 307 11.55 14.23 -4.37
N LEU A 308 10.58 13.45 -4.79
CA LEU A 308 10.54 12.86 -6.14
C LEU A 308 10.04 13.87 -7.19
N LYS A 309 10.54 13.78 -8.42
CA LYS A 309 10.04 14.60 -9.54
C LYS A 309 8.66 14.16 -10.02
N LYS A 310 8.26 12.92 -9.76
CA LYS A 310 6.94 12.40 -10.11
C LYS A 310 5.86 13.09 -9.30
N GLU A 311 4.67 13.23 -9.88
CA GLU A 311 3.50 13.77 -9.18
C GLU A 311 3.32 13.13 -7.79
N PRO A 312 3.05 13.92 -6.73
CA PRO A 312 2.96 13.39 -5.38
C PRO A 312 1.89 12.30 -5.27
N ASN A 313 2.25 11.17 -4.66
CA ASN A 313 1.35 10.04 -4.41
C ASN A 313 1.92 9.17 -3.27
N LEU A 314 1.15 8.20 -2.80
CA LEU A 314 1.53 7.30 -1.70
C LEU A 314 2.59 6.25 -2.07
N CYS A 315 2.58 5.72 -3.30
CA CYS A 315 3.39 4.54 -3.64
C CYS A 315 4.84 4.90 -4.02
N HIS A 316 5.02 5.99 -4.75
CA HIS A 316 6.31 6.44 -5.28
C HIS A 316 6.28 7.94 -5.56
N GLY A 317 5.72 8.69 -4.62
CA GLY A 317 5.71 10.15 -4.61
C GLY A 317 6.07 10.70 -3.23
N ILE A 318 6.13 12.02 -3.13
CA ILE A 318 6.55 12.74 -1.92
C ILE A 318 5.61 12.45 -0.73
N LEU A 319 4.30 12.33 -0.98
CA LEU A 319 3.29 12.05 0.06
C LEU A 319 3.59 10.75 0.82
N GLY A 320 3.80 9.64 0.12
CA GLY A 320 4.17 8.38 0.77
C GLY A 320 5.52 8.42 1.45
N ASN A 321 6.47 9.14 0.87
CA ASN A 321 7.80 9.32 1.46
C ASN A 321 7.76 10.13 2.77
N ALA A 322 6.78 11.02 2.94
CA ALA A 322 6.61 11.80 4.16
C ALA A 322 6.34 10.91 5.39
N PHE A 323 5.75 9.73 5.21
CA PHE A 323 5.42 8.80 6.30
C PHE A 323 6.65 8.17 6.95
N ALA A 324 7.82 8.22 6.29
CA ALA A 324 9.07 7.78 6.90
C ALA A 324 9.49 8.65 8.11
N PHE A 325 9.04 9.91 8.17
CA PHE A 325 9.39 10.85 9.23
C PHE A 325 8.39 10.81 10.39
N PRO A 326 8.82 10.99 11.64
CA PRO A 326 7.91 11.29 12.75
C PRO A 326 7.28 12.68 12.57
N ILE A 327 6.28 13.03 13.40
CA ILE A 327 5.73 14.40 13.45
C ILE A 327 6.88 15.39 13.68
N GLY A 328 6.94 16.44 12.87
CA GLY A 328 7.94 17.50 13.00
C GLY A 328 8.39 18.09 11.66
N PRO A 329 9.44 18.95 11.69
CA PRO A 329 9.80 19.80 10.55
C PRO A 329 10.12 19.05 9.25
N LYS A 330 10.74 17.86 9.32
CA LYS A 330 11.03 17.05 8.12
C LYS A 330 9.75 16.56 7.43
N ARG A 331 8.77 16.10 8.22
CA ARG A 331 7.46 15.66 7.70
C ARG A 331 6.71 16.85 7.12
N GLU A 332 6.58 17.94 7.88
CA GLU A 332 5.90 19.16 7.43
C GLU A 332 6.49 19.71 6.14
N HIS A 333 7.82 19.68 6.00
CA HIS A 333 8.48 20.12 4.77
C HIS A 333 8.03 19.33 3.55
N PHE A 334 7.99 17.99 3.65
CA PHE A 334 7.54 17.13 2.55
C PHE A 334 6.07 17.39 2.22
N LEU A 335 5.23 17.52 3.24
CA LEU A 335 3.79 17.76 3.07
C LEU A 335 3.49 19.13 2.48
N ALA A 336 4.18 20.19 2.91
CA ALA A 336 3.98 21.55 2.43
C ALA A 336 4.25 21.69 0.92
N LEU A 337 5.20 20.91 0.39
CA LEU A 337 5.54 20.84 -1.02
C LEU A 337 4.50 20.08 -1.87
N CYS A 338 3.54 19.41 -1.23
CA CYS A 338 2.50 18.62 -1.87
C CYS A 338 1.11 19.28 -1.77
N THR A 339 1.01 20.53 -1.35
CA THR A 339 -0.25 21.28 -1.41
C THR A 339 -0.57 21.66 -2.87
N PRO A 340 -1.85 21.82 -3.26
CA PRO A 340 -2.21 22.21 -4.63
C PRO A 340 -1.42 23.43 -5.13
N ASP A 341 -1.39 24.51 -4.36
CA ASP A 341 -0.65 25.74 -4.68
C ASP A 341 0.86 25.51 -4.82
N ALA A 342 1.45 24.66 -3.98
CA ALA A 342 2.87 24.34 -4.05
C ALA A 342 3.22 23.51 -5.29
N ILE A 343 2.36 22.57 -5.67
CA ILE A 343 2.50 21.77 -6.88
C ILE A 343 2.38 22.65 -8.13
N GLU A 344 1.38 23.52 -8.17
CA GLU A 344 1.18 24.48 -9.28
C GLU A 344 2.41 25.38 -9.43
N LYS A 345 2.85 26.01 -8.33
CA LYS A 345 4.07 26.85 -8.33
C LYS A 345 5.32 26.08 -8.75
N ALA A 346 5.45 24.81 -8.35
CA ALA A 346 6.59 23.99 -8.78
C ALA A 346 6.56 23.71 -10.29
N LYS A 347 5.37 23.43 -10.86
CA LYS A 347 5.18 23.23 -12.31
C LYS A 347 5.44 24.52 -13.10
N GLU A 348 5.10 25.68 -12.55
CA GLU A 348 5.43 26.98 -13.16
C GLU A 348 6.94 27.23 -13.24
N LEU A 349 7.67 26.84 -12.19
CA LEU A 349 9.13 27.01 -12.11
C LEU A 349 9.89 25.97 -12.94
N ASP A 350 9.42 24.73 -12.96
CA ASP A 350 9.99 23.63 -13.74
C ASP A 350 8.86 22.74 -14.30
N PRO A 351 8.47 22.93 -15.57
CA PRO A 351 7.43 22.13 -16.22
C PRO A 351 7.76 20.64 -16.35
N THR A 352 8.98 20.21 -16.01
CA THR A 352 9.38 18.81 -16.04
C THR A 352 9.06 18.06 -14.76
N VAL A 353 8.76 18.76 -13.65
CA VAL A 353 8.34 18.14 -12.39
C VAL A 353 6.83 17.91 -12.34
N PHE A 354 6.44 16.97 -11.48
CA PHE A 354 5.08 16.57 -11.19
C PHE A 354 4.25 16.23 -12.43
N ARG A 355 4.92 15.66 -13.44
CA ARG A 355 4.23 15.00 -14.55
C ARG A 355 3.38 13.87 -13.99
N GLU A 356 2.16 13.78 -14.52
CA GLU A 356 1.30 12.63 -14.29
C GLU A 356 2.08 11.38 -14.68
N ALA A 357 2.10 10.41 -13.78
CA ALA A 357 2.82 9.17 -14.05
C ALA A 357 1.91 7.99 -13.72
N ALA A 358 0.86 7.95 -14.52
CA ALA A 358 -0.03 6.82 -14.65
C ALA A 358 0.64 5.63 -15.40
N TYR A 359 1.91 5.76 -15.84
CA TYR A 359 2.65 4.75 -16.62
C TYR A 359 1.93 4.27 -17.89
N GLY A 360 1.13 5.14 -18.52
CA GLY A 360 0.30 4.79 -19.66
C GLY A 360 -0.95 3.97 -19.31
N VAL A 361 -1.22 3.75 -18.01
CA VAL A 361 -2.43 3.14 -17.49
C VAL A 361 -3.26 4.25 -16.87
N GLU A 362 -4.36 4.67 -17.50
CA GLU A 362 -5.23 5.76 -17.01
C GLU A 362 -5.84 5.51 -15.61
N VAL A 363 -5.58 4.34 -15.00
CA VAL A 363 -6.42 3.74 -13.97
C VAL A 363 -5.66 3.31 -12.71
N MET A 364 -4.53 3.93 -12.36
CA MET A 364 -3.99 3.82 -10.97
C MET A 364 -4.79 4.72 -10.00
N VAL A 365 -6.12 4.63 -10.02
CA VAL A 365 -7.02 5.67 -9.51
C VAL A 365 -6.77 5.94 -8.03
N ALA A 366 -6.72 4.91 -7.18
CA ALA A 366 -6.52 5.06 -5.74
C ALA A 366 -5.15 5.63 -5.33
N LEU A 367 -4.17 5.64 -6.24
CA LEU A 367 -2.82 6.13 -6.01
C LEU A 367 -2.47 7.35 -6.87
N GLN A 368 -3.44 7.93 -7.57
CA GLN A 368 -3.29 9.27 -8.13
C GLN A 368 -3.10 10.28 -7.00
N TYR A 369 -2.70 11.51 -7.38
CA TYR A 369 -2.44 12.58 -6.42
C TYR A 369 -3.61 12.82 -5.47
N VAL A 370 -4.82 13.04 -5.97
CA VAL A 370 -5.94 13.48 -5.12
C VAL A 370 -6.35 12.41 -4.09
N PRO A 371 -6.54 11.13 -4.45
CA PRO A 371 -6.79 10.06 -3.47
C PRO A 371 -5.63 9.86 -2.47
N SER A 372 -4.39 9.92 -2.96
CA SER A 372 -3.19 9.86 -2.10
C SER A 372 -3.14 11.01 -1.11
N ALA A 373 -3.47 12.22 -1.55
CA ALA A 373 -3.50 13.43 -0.74
C ALA A 373 -4.59 13.32 0.32
N ALA A 374 -5.81 12.90 -0.06
CA ALA A 374 -6.89 12.66 0.90
C ALA A 374 -6.48 11.70 2.02
N TRP A 375 -5.89 10.53 1.69
CA TRP A 375 -5.38 9.63 2.72
C TRP A 375 -4.31 10.30 3.60
N THR A 376 -3.34 10.97 2.97
CA THR A 376 -2.25 11.64 3.67
C THR A 376 -2.77 12.66 4.67
N TRP A 377 -3.71 13.52 4.28
CA TRP A 377 -4.31 14.52 5.16
C TRP A 377 -5.16 13.91 6.27
N ALA A 378 -5.76 12.74 6.02
CA ALA A 378 -6.51 12.02 7.05
C ALA A 378 -5.62 11.44 8.17
N VAL A 379 -4.34 11.19 7.90
CA VAL A 379 -3.45 10.48 8.85
C VAL A 379 -2.18 11.25 9.23
N CYS A 380 -1.85 12.37 8.59
CA CYS A 380 -0.54 13.01 8.75
C CYS A 380 -0.26 13.53 10.16
N ASP A 381 -1.31 13.81 10.95
CA ASP A 381 -1.22 14.23 12.36
C ASP A 381 -1.04 13.06 13.33
N MET A 382 -1.12 11.81 12.86
CA MET A 382 -0.83 10.64 13.69
C MET A 382 0.68 10.52 13.98
N PRO A 383 1.08 10.08 15.19
CA PRO A 383 2.49 9.88 15.51
C PRO A 383 3.22 8.98 14.49
N VAL A 384 2.57 7.88 14.12
CA VAL A 384 3.00 6.96 13.07
C VAL A 384 1.82 6.82 12.08
N PRO A 385 1.85 7.54 10.94
CA PRO A 385 0.78 7.45 9.95
C PRO A 385 0.78 6.07 9.28
N PRO A 386 -0.36 5.37 9.24
CA PRO A 386 -0.47 4.14 8.47
C PRO A 386 -0.42 4.43 6.96
N MET A 387 0.21 3.53 6.22
CA MET A 387 0.08 3.44 4.78
C MET A 387 -1.19 2.66 4.43
N LEU A 388 -2.03 3.25 3.59
CA LEU A 388 -3.25 2.64 3.06
C LEU A 388 -2.92 1.32 2.36
N MET A 389 -3.77 0.29 2.54
CA MET A 389 -3.57 -1.05 1.96
C MET A 389 -2.31 -1.76 2.47
N PHE A 390 -1.87 -1.45 3.69
CA PHE A 390 -0.67 -2.06 4.26
C PHE A 390 -0.77 -2.29 5.77
N ASN A 391 -0.79 -1.21 6.56
CA ASN A 391 -0.83 -1.26 8.03
C ASN A 391 -1.95 -0.38 8.62
N ASP A 392 -2.97 -0.09 7.81
CA ASP A 392 -4.17 0.70 8.10
C ASP A 392 -5.32 -0.10 8.72
N VAL A 393 -5.05 -1.32 9.20
CA VAL A 393 -6.02 -2.27 9.77
C VAL A 393 -5.47 -2.86 11.05
#